data_AF-A0A9W6X1F1-F1
#
_entry.id   AF-A0A9W6X1F1-F1
#
_cell.length_a   1.000
_cell.length_b   1.000
_cell.length_c   1.000
_cell.angle_alpha   90.00
_cell.angle_beta   90.00
_cell.angle_gamma   90.00
#
_symmetry.space_group_name_H-M   'P 1'
#
loop_
_entity.id
_entity.type
_entity.pdbx_description
1 polymer ?
#
loop_
_entity_poly.entity_id
_entity_poly.type
_entity_poly.pdbx_seq_one_letter_code
_entity_poly.pdbx_strand_id
1 'polypeptide(L)'
;MEVVGIEHENTILELTEKNQKLKRKLAAAEEDAADKAEEAKNLAVRLAQASYRIHALEVEVETAQSKLRQKDRVIEELREKNTLLKKEVTRLSARMEDLSASLVATREVIEEKDAEIERKTEQLRNKKTEVKTLERIDDSSKERIEDLVCQVSELQQQLLDTQKDYLRKVKKDELTREKQRARDRAEISKELETMHKPRRCKNCNETYTNKSNTSLSCSFHPGRFVARKYPLEGYQWSCCQKRELSSRPCKFAGRHIESKLLD
;
A
#
# COMPACT_ATOMS: atom_id res chain seq x y z
N MET A 1 34.79 -41.47 177.94
CA MET A 1 33.71 -40.63 177.36
C MET A 1 34.22 -39.53 176.42
N GLU A 2 35.53 -39.42 176.15
CA GLU A 2 36.09 -38.42 175.22
C GLU A 2 36.26 -38.91 173.76
N VAL A 3 36.32 -40.22 173.52
CA VAL A 3 36.54 -40.80 172.17
C VAL A 3 35.32 -40.63 171.24
N VAL A 4 34.10 -40.66 171.80
CA VAL A 4 32.84 -40.54 171.03
C VAL A 4 32.59 -39.10 170.54
N GLY A 5 33.16 -38.10 171.24
CA GLY A 5 33.11 -36.69 170.84
C GLY A 5 33.95 -36.40 169.59
N ILE A 6 35.15 -36.99 169.51
CA ILE A 6 36.08 -36.83 168.38
C ILE A 6 35.54 -37.48 167.10
N GLU A 7 34.85 -38.63 167.22
CA GLU A 7 34.19 -39.29 166.07
C GLU A 7 33.01 -38.48 165.53
N HIS A 8 32.21 -37.89 166.42
CA HIS A 8 31.13 -36.98 166.03
C HIS A 8 31.66 -35.70 165.39
N GLU A 9 32.74 -35.13 165.93
CA GLU A 9 33.36 -33.91 165.43
C GLU A 9 34.02 -34.13 164.06
N ASN A 10 34.68 -35.28 163.84
CA ASN A 10 35.18 -35.70 162.52
C ASN A 10 34.04 -35.89 161.50
N THR A 11 32.92 -36.47 161.92
CA THR A 11 31.74 -36.66 161.05
C THR A 11 31.11 -35.31 160.68
N ILE A 12 31.02 -34.37 161.62
CA ILE A 12 30.55 -33.01 161.37
C ILE A 12 31.50 -32.29 160.42
N LEU A 13 32.82 -32.41 160.61
CA LEU A 13 33.83 -31.82 159.73
C LEU A 13 33.69 -32.35 158.29
N GLU A 14 33.61 -33.67 158.12
CA GLU A 14 33.37 -34.30 156.81
C GLU A 14 32.06 -33.84 156.16
N LEU A 15 30.98 -33.72 156.94
CA LEU A 15 29.70 -33.24 156.44
C LEU A 15 29.78 -31.77 156.05
N THR A 16 30.50 -30.93 156.79
CA THR A 16 30.73 -29.53 156.42
C THR A 16 31.59 -29.39 155.17
N GLU A 17 32.64 -30.20 155.00
CA GLU A 17 33.45 -30.22 153.78
C GLU A 17 32.64 -30.73 152.57
N LYS A 18 31.85 -31.80 152.74
CA LYS A 18 30.92 -32.29 151.70
C LYS A 18 29.90 -31.22 151.35
N ASN A 19 29.33 -30.52 152.32
CA ASN A 19 28.36 -29.44 152.10
C ASN A 19 29.01 -28.24 151.37
N GLN A 20 30.22 -27.83 151.75
CA GLN A 20 30.97 -26.80 151.03
C GLN A 20 31.31 -27.23 149.60
N LYS A 21 31.70 -28.49 149.39
CA LYS A 21 31.96 -29.06 148.05
C LYS A 21 30.70 -29.09 147.20
N LEU A 22 29.56 -29.46 147.77
CA LEU A 22 28.25 -29.42 147.11
C LEU A 22 27.84 -27.98 146.77
N LYS A 23 28.03 -27.02 147.68
CA LYS A 23 27.77 -25.59 147.42
C LYS A 23 28.61 -25.05 146.27
N ARG A 24 29.91 -25.36 146.23
CA ARG A 24 30.79 -24.97 145.10
C ARG A 24 30.35 -25.60 143.78
N LYS A 25 29.95 -26.88 143.79
CA LYS A 25 29.43 -27.56 142.60
C LYS A 25 28.10 -26.98 142.13
N LEU A 26 27.21 -26.63 143.06
CA LEU A 26 25.92 -26.01 142.74
C LEU A 26 26.13 -24.63 142.11
N ALA A 27 26.97 -23.78 142.71
CA ALA A 27 27.28 -22.45 142.16
C ALA A 27 27.90 -22.54 140.75
N ALA A 28 28.83 -23.47 140.53
CA ALA A 28 29.42 -23.69 139.20
C ALA A 28 28.40 -24.21 138.17
N ALA A 29 27.46 -25.06 138.58
CA ALA A 29 26.39 -25.54 137.72
C ALA A 29 25.35 -24.45 137.41
N GLU A 30 25.08 -23.55 138.36
CA GLU A 30 24.21 -22.38 138.17
C GLU A 30 24.84 -21.37 137.20
N GLU A 31 26.13 -21.12 137.30
CA GLU A 31 26.89 -20.27 136.37
C GLU A 31 26.90 -20.86 134.95
N ASP A 32 27.25 -22.15 134.79
CA ASP A 32 27.21 -22.84 133.50
C ASP A 32 25.79 -22.90 132.90
N ALA A 33 24.75 -23.04 133.74
CA ALA A 33 23.36 -22.96 133.29
C ALA A 33 22.97 -21.55 132.82
N ALA A 34 23.46 -20.50 133.48
CA ALA A 34 23.23 -19.12 133.09
C ALA A 34 23.92 -18.79 131.76
N ASP A 35 25.17 -19.21 131.57
CA ASP A 35 25.92 -19.03 130.31
C ASP A 35 25.24 -19.74 129.15
N LYS A 36 24.81 -21.00 129.35
CA LYS A 36 24.05 -21.75 128.34
C LYS A 36 22.70 -21.13 128.02
N ALA A 37 22.01 -20.56 129.02
CA ALA A 37 20.75 -19.87 128.79
C ALA A 37 20.96 -18.61 127.93
N GLU A 38 22.04 -17.88 128.15
CA GLU A 38 22.38 -16.71 127.34
C GLU A 38 22.84 -17.08 125.93
N GLU A 39 23.62 -18.16 125.77
CA GLU A 39 23.95 -18.72 124.47
C GLU A 39 22.69 -19.14 123.69
N ALA A 40 21.75 -19.83 124.35
CA ALA A 40 20.49 -20.24 123.74
C ALA A 40 19.64 -19.05 123.25
N LYS A 41 19.58 -17.95 124.00
CA LYS A 41 18.92 -16.71 123.55
C LYS A 41 19.61 -16.13 122.33
N ASN A 42 20.94 -16.03 122.35
CA ASN A 42 21.72 -15.51 121.23
C ASN A 42 21.52 -16.34 119.96
N LEU A 43 21.50 -17.67 120.09
CA LEU A 43 21.19 -18.59 119.00
C LEU A 43 19.75 -18.41 118.49
N ALA A 44 18.78 -18.21 119.37
CA ALA A 44 17.39 -17.97 118.99
C ALA A 44 17.22 -16.67 118.17
N VAL A 45 17.91 -15.59 118.56
CA VAL A 45 17.91 -14.32 117.81
C VAL A 45 18.54 -14.52 116.42
N ARG A 46 19.69 -15.19 116.35
CA ARG A 46 20.35 -15.49 115.07
C ARG A 46 19.48 -16.36 114.16
N LEU A 47 18.78 -17.35 114.72
CA LEU A 47 17.85 -18.20 113.99
C LEU A 47 16.70 -17.38 113.43
N ALA A 48 16.08 -16.51 114.23
CA ALA A 48 15.00 -15.63 113.78
C ALA A 48 15.45 -14.69 112.65
N GLN A 49 16.65 -14.11 112.76
CA GLN A 49 17.23 -13.27 111.71
C GLN A 49 17.50 -14.08 110.42
N ALA A 50 18.02 -15.30 110.55
CA ALA A 50 18.24 -16.19 109.41
C ALA A 50 16.91 -16.58 108.75
N SER A 51 15.88 -16.90 109.52
CA SER A 51 14.54 -17.21 109.00
C SER A 51 13.92 -16.05 108.23
N TYR A 52 14.04 -14.81 108.75
CA TYR A 52 13.58 -13.62 108.03
C TYR A 52 14.34 -13.43 106.71
N ARG A 53 15.67 -13.63 106.72
CA ARG A 53 16.50 -13.51 105.51
C ARG A 53 16.15 -14.57 104.47
N ILE A 54 15.91 -15.81 104.90
CA ILE A 54 15.45 -16.91 104.02
C ILE A 54 14.13 -16.52 103.37
N HIS A 55 13.15 -16.07 104.15
CA HIS A 55 11.85 -15.69 103.60
C HIS A 55 11.93 -14.52 102.60
N ALA A 56 12.74 -13.50 102.89
CA ALA A 56 12.96 -12.40 101.95
C ALA A 56 13.58 -12.88 100.63
N LEU A 57 14.55 -13.79 100.70
CA LEU A 57 15.18 -14.39 99.52
C LEU A 57 14.20 -15.28 98.73
N GLU A 58 13.31 -16.02 99.41
CA GLU A 58 12.26 -16.80 98.76
C GLU A 58 11.34 -15.92 97.90
N VAL A 59 10.88 -14.78 98.46
CA VAL A 59 10.04 -13.81 97.73
C VAL A 59 10.78 -13.19 96.53
N GLU A 60 12.06 -12.86 96.69
CA GLU A 60 12.89 -12.36 95.59
C GLU A 60 13.03 -13.40 94.47
N VAL A 61 13.23 -14.68 94.82
CA VAL A 61 13.31 -15.79 93.87
C VAL A 61 11.99 -15.98 93.13
N GLU A 62 10.86 -16.00 93.82
CA GLU A 62 9.52 -16.12 93.20
C GLU A 62 9.25 -14.96 92.23
N THR A 63 9.63 -13.74 92.62
CA THR A 63 9.49 -12.55 91.78
C THR A 63 10.37 -12.66 90.52
N ALA A 64 11.63 -13.09 90.68
CA ALA A 64 12.55 -13.28 89.56
C ALA A 64 12.05 -14.38 88.61
N GLN A 65 11.53 -15.49 89.14
CA GLN A 65 10.94 -16.57 88.35
C GLN A 65 9.71 -16.11 87.57
N SER A 66 8.84 -15.31 88.20
CA SER A 66 7.67 -14.74 87.53
C SER A 66 8.06 -13.83 86.36
N LYS A 67 9.07 -12.97 86.56
CA LYS A 67 9.63 -12.13 85.49
C LYS A 67 10.29 -12.93 84.39
N LEU A 68 11.00 -14.01 84.72
CA LEU A 68 11.61 -14.91 83.75
C LEU A 68 10.54 -15.54 82.85
N ARG A 69 9.48 -16.12 83.45
CA ARG A 69 8.35 -16.69 82.70
C ARG A 69 7.67 -15.67 81.79
N GLN A 70 7.54 -14.42 82.22
CA GLN A 70 6.99 -13.36 81.38
C GLN A 70 7.90 -13.06 80.18
N LYS A 71 9.22 -12.98 80.39
CA LYS A 71 10.19 -12.77 79.30
C LYS A 71 10.18 -13.93 78.31
N ASP A 72 10.08 -15.17 78.79
CA ASP A 72 10.00 -16.35 77.93
C ASP A 72 8.77 -16.31 77.01
N ARG A 73 7.61 -15.90 77.52
CA ARG A 73 6.40 -15.70 76.70
C ARG A 73 6.62 -14.67 75.59
N VAL A 74 7.24 -13.53 75.92
CA VAL A 74 7.54 -12.48 74.94
C VAL A 74 8.53 -12.98 73.87
N ILE A 75 9.51 -13.80 74.26
CA ILE A 75 10.47 -14.41 73.32
C ILE A 75 9.73 -15.30 72.32
N GLU A 76 8.80 -16.13 72.78
CA GLU A 76 8.01 -17.00 71.88
C GLU A 76 7.13 -16.19 70.93
N GLU A 77 6.42 -15.15 71.41
CA GLU A 77 5.64 -14.27 70.53
C GLU A 77 6.51 -13.59 69.45
N LEU A 78 7.71 -13.16 69.82
CA LEU A 78 8.64 -12.56 68.87
C LEU A 78 9.17 -13.60 67.86
N ARG A 79 9.41 -14.84 68.29
CA ARG A 79 9.79 -15.95 67.40
C ARG A 79 8.68 -16.23 66.40
N GLU A 80 7.43 -16.33 66.84
CA GLU A 80 6.27 -16.54 65.95
C GLU A 80 6.15 -15.40 64.94
N LYS A 81 6.19 -14.14 65.38
CA LYS A 81 6.18 -12.97 64.48
C LYS A 81 7.33 -13.01 63.48
N ASN A 82 8.53 -13.40 63.90
CA ASN A 82 9.69 -13.54 63.02
C ASN A 82 9.44 -14.62 61.94
N THR A 83 8.82 -15.74 62.30
CA THR A 83 8.48 -16.80 61.33
C THR A 83 7.43 -16.33 60.32
N LEU A 84 6.41 -15.57 60.75
CA LEU A 84 5.39 -15.01 59.87
C LEU A 84 5.97 -13.98 58.91
N LEU A 85 6.80 -13.06 59.42
CA LEU A 85 7.48 -12.06 58.59
C LEU A 85 8.41 -12.72 57.57
N LYS A 86 9.12 -13.80 57.94
CA LYS A 86 9.94 -14.58 56.99
C LYS A 86 9.10 -15.18 55.87
N LYS A 87 7.95 -15.78 56.18
CA LYS A 87 7.03 -16.32 55.17
C LYS A 87 6.52 -15.23 54.23
N GLU A 88 6.20 -14.06 54.78
CA GLU A 88 5.72 -12.93 54.00
C GLU A 88 6.80 -12.37 53.08
N VAL A 89 8.04 -12.24 53.56
CA VAL A 89 9.19 -11.87 52.74
C VAL A 89 9.38 -12.86 51.59
N THR A 90 9.38 -14.17 51.86
CA THR A 90 9.52 -15.17 50.79
C THR A 90 8.41 -15.09 49.76
N ARG A 91 7.17 -14.81 50.19
CA ARG A 91 6.01 -14.67 49.29
C ARG A 91 6.12 -13.43 48.41
N LEU A 92 6.53 -12.30 48.99
CA LEU A 92 6.73 -11.05 48.25
C LEU A 92 7.90 -11.15 47.28
N SER A 93 9.00 -11.81 47.67
CA SER A 93 10.13 -12.09 46.78
C SER A 93 9.71 -12.91 45.55
N ALA A 94 8.97 -14.01 45.76
CA ALA A 94 8.46 -14.81 44.64
C ALA A 94 7.56 -13.99 43.70
N ARG A 95 6.66 -13.16 44.26
CA ARG A 95 5.80 -12.27 43.46
C ARG A 95 6.62 -11.23 42.68
N MET A 96 7.71 -10.72 43.24
CA MET A 96 8.60 -9.79 42.53
C MET A 96 9.30 -10.48 41.35
N GLU A 97 9.72 -11.73 41.50
CA GLU A 97 10.32 -12.53 40.44
C GLU A 97 9.31 -12.77 39.30
N ASP A 98 8.07 -13.17 39.63
CA ASP A 98 7.00 -13.37 38.65
C ASP A 98 6.69 -12.10 37.85
N LEU A 99 6.57 -10.96 38.55
CA LEU A 99 6.33 -9.66 37.90
C LEU A 99 7.52 -9.24 37.03
N SER A 100 8.75 -9.54 37.46
CA SER A 100 9.96 -9.25 36.68
C SER A 100 10.00 -10.09 35.41
N ALA A 101 9.66 -11.38 35.49
CA ALA A 101 9.55 -12.27 34.33
C ALA A 101 8.45 -11.81 33.37
N SER A 102 7.28 -11.44 33.89
CA SER A 102 6.18 -10.89 33.09
C SER A 102 6.59 -9.60 32.39
N LEU A 103 7.32 -8.70 33.07
CA LEU A 103 7.84 -7.48 32.47
C LEU A 103 8.78 -7.77 31.30
N VAL A 104 9.70 -8.72 31.43
CA VAL A 104 10.61 -9.12 30.34
C VAL A 104 9.82 -9.64 29.15
N ALA A 105 8.88 -10.56 29.35
CA ALA A 105 8.05 -11.10 28.27
C ALA A 105 7.24 -10.00 27.56
N THR A 106 6.70 -9.02 28.30
CA THR A 106 5.99 -7.89 27.68
C THR A 106 6.91 -6.99 26.86
N ARG A 107 8.18 -6.81 27.25
CA ARG A 107 9.16 -6.04 26.49
C ARG A 107 9.52 -6.73 25.17
N GLU A 108 9.70 -8.05 25.18
CA GLU A 108 9.97 -8.83 23.97
C GLU A 108 8.84 -8.68 22.94
N VAL A 109 7.59 -8.71 23.40
CA VAL A 109 6.41 -8.49 22.52
C VAL A 109 6.39 -7.07 21.95
N ILE A 110 6.76 -6.06 22.74
CA ILE A 110 6.87 -4.67 22.25
C ILE A 110 7.93 -4.58 21.15
N GLU A 111 9.12 -5.14 21.37
CA GLU A 111 10.20 -5.15 20.38
C GLU A 111 9.79 -5.85 19.07
N GLU A 112 9.06 -6.98 19.15
CA GLU A 112 8.53 -7.66 17.98
C GLU A 112 7.54 -6.77 17.19
N LYS A 113 6.67 -6.06 17.91
CA LYS A 113 5.67 -5.17 17.30
C LYS A 113 6.29 -3.93 16.67
N ASP A 114 7.32 -3.36 17.30
CA ASP A 114 8.10 -2.27 16.71
C ASP A 114 8.79 -2.70 15.42
N ALA A 115 9.39 -3.91 15.40
CA ALA A 115 9.98 -4.47 14.19
C ALA A 115 8.94 -4.75 13.08
N GLU A 116 7.69 -5.10 13.45
CA GLU A 116 6.58 -5.27 12.50
C GLU A 116 6.12 -3.92 11.90
N ILE A 117 6.07 -2.87 12.73
CA ILE A 117 5.72 -1.51 12.30
C ILE A 117 6.76 -0.99 11.30
N GLU A 118 8.05 -1.16 11.56
CA GLU A 118 9.12 -0.76 10.62
C GLU A 118 9.00 -1.47 9.26
N ARG A 119 8.76 -2.78 9.28
CA ARG A 119 8.52 -3.57 8.05
C ARG A 119 7.34 -3.03 7.24
N LYS A 120 6.21 -2.76 7.89
CA LYS A 120 5.01 -2.21 7.21
C LYS A 120 5.23 -0.78 6.71
N THR A 121 5.97 0.03 7.46
CA THR A 121 6.33 1.40 7.08
C THR A 121 7.17 1.42 5.80
N GLU A 122 8.16 0.52 5.71
CA GLU A 122 8.97 0.38 4.50
C GLU A 122 8.16 -0.15 3.30
N GLN A 123 7.25 -1.11 3.51
CA GLN A 123 6.33 -1.55 2.46
C GLN A 123 5.46 -0.41 1.93
N LEU A 124 4.91 0.43 2.82
CA LEU A 124 4.11 1.60 2.44
C LEU A 124 4.95 2.61 1.63
N ARG A 125 6.21 2.83 2.01
CA ARG A 125 7.13 3.68 1.27
C ARG A 125 7.35 3.17 -0.16
N ASN A 126 7.60 1.88 -0.32
CA ASN A 126 7.80 1.25 -1.63
C ASN A 126 6.53 1.30 -2.50
N LYS A 127 5.37 1.05 -1.91
CA LYS A 127 4.08 1.19 -2.62
C LYS A 127 3.80 2.64 -3.03
N LYS A 128 4.16 3.61 -2.20
CA LYS A 128 4.06 5.04 -2.55
C LYS A 128 4.95 5.43 -3.72
N THR A 129 6.17 4.88 -3.82
CA THR A 129 7.04 5.13 -4.98
C THR A 129 6.55 4.43 -6.24
N GLU A 130 5.99 3.23 -6.11
CA GLU A 130 5.37 2.49 -7.22
C GLU A 130 4.19 3.28 -7.80
N VAL A 131 3.27 3.76 -6.95
CA VAL A 131 2.12 4.60 -7.38
C VAL A 131 2.59 5.84 -8.12
N LYS A 132 3.56 6.59 -7.59
CA LYS A 132 4.12 7.77 -8.26
C LYS A 132 4.73 7.46 -9.63
N THR A 133 5.28 6.27 -9.80
CA THR A 133 5.86 5.84 -11.08
C THR A 133 4.75 5.52 -12.08
N LEU A 134 3.69 4.84 -11.63
CA LEU A 134 2.52 4.55 -12.44
C LEU A 134 1.79 5.84 -12.87
N GLU A 135 1.63 6.81 -11.96
CA GLU A 135 1.04 8.12 -12.27
C GLU A 135 1.77 8.81 -13.44
N ARG A 136 3.11 8.81 -13.43
CA ARG A 136 3.91 9.39 -14.54
C ARG A 136 3.72 8.66 -15.86
N ILE A 137 3.58 7.33 -15.82
CA ILE A 137 3.35 6.52 -17.01
C ILE A 137 1.95 6.80 -17.57
N ASP A 138 0.96 6.97 -16.70
CA ASP A 138 -0.42 7.31 -17.08
C ASP A 138 -0.48 8.69 -17.75
N ASP A 139 0.14 9.70 -17.14
CA ASP A 139 0.24 11.06 -17.72
C ASP A 139 0.89 11.03 -19.11
N SER A 140 2.02 10.33 -19.26
CA SER A 140 2.70 10.20 -20.56
C SER A 140 1.87 9.42 -21.59
N SER A 141 1.13 8.40 -21.14
CA SER A 141 0.24 7.64 -22.02
C SER A 141 -0.93 8.49 -22.50
N LYS A 142 -1.47 9.34 -21.61
CA LYS A 142 -2.55 10.28 -21.93
C LYS A 142 -2.10 11.31 -22.97
N GLU A 143 -0.93 11.94 -22.79
CA GLU A 143 -0.35 12.85 -23.78
C GLU A 143 -0.20 12.17 -25.15
N ARG A 144 0.33 10.95 -25.17
CA ARG A 144 0.48 10.18 -26.42
C ARG A 144 -0.86 9.85 -27.08
N ILE A 145 -1.91 9.57 -26.30
CA ILE A 145 -3.26 9.35 -26.82
C ILE A 145 -3.80 10.64 -27.45
N GLU A 146 -3.63 11.79 -26.77
CA GLU A 146 -4.03 13.10 -27.28
C GLU A 146 -3.34 13.41 -28.63
N ASP A 147 -2.03 13.19 -28.74
CA ASP A 147 -1.27 13.36 -29.98
C ASP A 147 -1.80 12.47 -31.12
N LEU A 148 -2.07 11.19 -30.83
CA LEU A 148 -2.61 10.25 -31.81
C LEU A 148 -4.03 10.66 -32.26
N VAL A 149 -4.86 11.17 -31.36
CA VAL A 149 -6.20 11.69 -31.69
C VAL A 149 -6.10 12.89 -32.64
N CYS A 150 -5.16 13.82 -32.39
CA CYS A 150 -4.89 14.93 -33.29
C CYS A 150 -4.45 14.44 -34.68
N GLN A 151 -3.49 13.51 -34.75
CA GLN A 151 -3.01 12.93 -36.00
C GLN A 151 -4.14 12.22 -36.79
N VAL A 152 -4.99 11.45 -36.10
CA VAL A 152 -6.15 10.80 -36.74
C VAL A 152 -7.10 11.84 -37.32
N SER A 153 -7.35 12.94 -36.60
CA SER A 153 -8.24 14.01 -37.06
C SER A 153 -7.66 14.72 -38.30
N GLU A 154 -6.35 14.99 -38.30
CA GLU A 154 -5.66 15.57 -39.46
C GLU A 154 -5.72 14.66 -40.69
N LEU A 155 -5.46 13.35 -40.53
CA LEU A 155 -5.53 12.38 -41.63
C LEU A 155 -6.94 12.24 -42.17
N GLN A 156 -7.96 12.24 -41.30
CA GLN A 156 -9.37 12.25 -41.72
C GLN A 156 -9.70 13.50 -42.54
N GLN A 157 -9.19 14.67 -42.13
CA GLN A 157 -9.40 15.92 -42.86
C GLN A 157 -8.68 15.90 -44.22
N GLN A 158 -7.43 15.44 -44.28
CA GLN A 158 -6.67 15.28 -45.53
C GLN A 158 -7.37 14.34 -46.51
N LEU A 159 -7.93 13.23 -46.02
CA LEU A 159 -8.70 12.30 -46.84
C LEU A 159 -9.95 12.98 -47.42
N LEU A 160 -10.69 13.73 -46.60
CA LEU A 160 -11.88 14.46 -47.03
C LEU A 160 -11.55 15.49 -48.11
N ASP A 161 -10.46 16.25 -47.95
CA ASP A 161 -10.07 17.27 -48.91
C ASP A 161 -9.55 16.65 -50.21
N THR A 162 -8.83 15.53 -50.13
CA THR A 162 -8.45 14.73 -51.32
C THR A 162 -9.68 14.24 -52.07
N GLN A 163 -10.72 13.75 -51.38
CA GLN A 163 -11.98 13.34 -52.00
C GLN A 163 -12.71 14.52 -52.66
N LYS A 164 -12.74 15.70 -52.01
CA LYS A 164 -13.30 16.92 -52.59
C LYS A 164 -12.56 17.33 -53.86
N ASP A 165 -11.23 17.29 -53.86
CA ASP A 165 -10.40 17.63 -55.01
C ASP A 165 -10.61 16.67 -56.18
N TYR A 166 -10.67 15.38 -55.88
CA TYR A 166 -11.00 14.36 -56.86
C TYR A 166 -12.38 14.63 -57.50
N LEU A 167 -13.41 14.89 -56.69
CA LEU A 167 -14.74 15.23 -57.18
C LEU A 167 -14.76 16.51 -58.03
N ARG A 168 -14.02 17.56 -57.62
CA ARG A 168 -13.85 18.79 -58.40
C ARG A 168 -13.23 18.50 -59.76
N LYS A 169 -12.18 17.68 -59.80
CA LYS A 169 -11.52 17.27 -61.03
C LYS A 169 -12.46 16.48 -61.95
N VAL A 170 -13.16 15.47 -61.42
CA VAL A 170 -14.14 14.67 -62.17
C VAL A 170 -15.25 15.56 -62.75
N LYS A 171 -15.81 16.49 -61.97
CA LYS A 171 -16.83 17.44 -62.45
C LYS A 171 -16.29 18.34 -63.56
N LYS A 172 -15.06 18.83 -63.44
CA LYS A 172 -14.40 19.66 -64.46
C LYS A 172 -14.17 18.87 -65.74
N ASP A 173 -13.69 17.65 -65.63
CA ASP A 173 -13.43 16.75 -66.77
C ASP A 173 -14.73 16.34 -67.49
N GLU A 174 -15.83 16.13 -66.76
CA GLU A 174 -17.14 15.87 -67.40
C GLU A 174 -17.70 17.12 -68.09
N LEU A 175 -17.52 18.31 -67.49
CA LEU A 175 -17.91 19.56 -68.14
C LEU A 175 -17.13 19.81 -69.44
N THR A 176 -15.82 19.50 -69.48
CA THR A 176 -15.03 19.64 -70.71
C THR A 176 -15.45 18.63 -71.76
N ARG A 177 -15.72 17.37 -71.38
CA ARG A 177 -16.29 16.35 -72.27
C ARG A 177 -17.65 16.78 -72.84
N GLU A 178 -18.54 17.32 -72.01
CA GLU A 178 -19.86 17.76 -72.46
C GLU A 178 -19.77 18.98 -73.39
N LYS A 179 -18.87 19.93 -73.11
CA LYS A 179 -18.57 21.03 -74.04
C LYS A 179 -18.05 20.51 -75.38
N GLN A 180 -17.19 19.50 -75.37
CA GLN A 180 -16.70 18.89 -76.61
C GLN A 180 -17.84 18.21 -77.37
N ARG A 181 -18.64 17.36 -76.71
CA ARG A 181 -19.84 16.75 -77.31
C ARG A 181 -20.79 17.80 -77.89
N ALA A 182 -20.99 18.93 -77.21
CA ALA A 182 -21.83 20.03 -77.72
C ALA A 182 -21.25 20.70 -78.97
N ARG A 183 -19.91 20.90 -79.02
CA ARG A 183 -19.22 21.39 -80.22
C ARG A 183 -19.36 20.40 -81.36
N ASP A 184 -19.09 19.12 -81.12
CA ASP A 184 -19.22 18.07 -82.13
C ASP A 184 -20.66 18.00 -82.66
N ARG A 185 -21.68 18.08 -81.78
CA ARG A 185 -23.10 18.17 -82.19
C ARG A 185 -23.39 19.40 -83.05
N ALA A 186 -22.85 20.56 -82.69
CA ALA A 186 -23.04 21.80 -83.46
C ALA A 186 -22.33 21.74 -84.82
N GLU A 187 -21.13 21.16 -84.88
CA GLU A 187 -20.37 20.94 -86.11
C GLU A 187 -21.10 19.98 -87.04
N ILE A 188 -21.54 18.82 -86.54
CA ILE A 188 -22.37 17.88 -87.29
C ILE A 188 -23.64 18.57 -87.80
N SER A 189 -24.31 19.38 -86.97
CA SER A 189 -25.51 20.12 -87.40
C SER A 189 -25.21 21.09 -88.54
N LYS A 190 -24.09 21.82 -88.47
CA LYS A 190 -23.65 22.75 -89.51
C LYS A 190 -23.24 22.02 -90.80
N GLU A 191 -22.56 20.89 -90.69
CA GLU A 191 -22.27 20.01 -91.83
C GLU A 191 -23.55 19.48 -92.46
N LEU A 192 -24.52 19.05 -91.66
CA LEU A 192 -25.82 18.60 -92.16
C LEU A 192 -26.55 19.73 -92.88
N GLU A 193 -26.56 20.93 -92.30
CA GLU A 193 -27.18 22.11 -92.90
C GLU A 193 -26.50 22.47 -94.23
N THR A 194 -25.18 22.48 -94.30
CA THR A 194 -24.44 22.75 -95.55
C THR A 194 -24.64 21.66 -96.60
N MET A 195 -24.79 20.41 -96.19
CA MET A 195 -25.07 19.27 -97.07
C MET A 195 -26.49 19.32 -97.66
N HIS A 196 -27.47 19.79 -96.90
CA HIS A 196 -28.87 19.88 -97.31
C HIS A 196 -29.29 21.28 -97.81
N LYS A 197 -28.42 22.30 -97.73
CA LYS A 197 -28.69 23.64 -98.24
C LYS A 197 -28.98 23.57 -99.75
N PRO A 198 -30.17 24.01 -100.20
CA PRO A 198 -30.50 24.05 -101.63
C PRO A 198 -29.59 25.05 -102.35
N ARG A 199 -28.99 24.64 -103.46
CA ARG A 199 -28.14 25.43 -104.34
C ARG A 199 -28.69 25.36 -105.75
N ARG A 200 -28.44 26.36 -106.59
CA ARG A 200 -28.82 26.33 -108.02
C ARG A 200 -27.60 26.12 -108.90
N CYS A 201 -27.73 25.21 -109.87
CA CYS A 201 -26.69 24.95 -110.84
C CYS A 201 -26.55 26.12 -111.82
N LYS A 202 -25.33 26.62 -112.03
CA LYS A 202 -25.02 27.68 -113.00
C LYS A 202 -25.40 27.33 -114.44
N ASN A 203 -25.41 26.04 -114.76
CA ASN A 203 -25.47 25.56 -116.13
C ASN A 203 -26.83 24.96 -116.52
N CYS A 204 -27.52 24.26 -115.61
CA CYS A 204 -28.85 23.67 -115.86
C CYS A 204 -29.99 24.32 -115.06
N ASN A 205 -29.69 25.29 -114.18
CA ASN A 205 -30.64 25.99 -113.30
C ASN A 205 -31.44 25.13 -112.31
N GLU A 206 -31.29 23.81 -112.31
CA GLU A 206 -31.92 22.93 -111.33
C GLU A 206 -31.40 23.18 -109.91
N THR A 207 -32.29 23.01 -108.92
CA THR A 207 -31.94 23.04 -107.50
C THR A 207 -31.36 21.70 -107.09
N TYR A 208 -30.18 21.72 -106.47
CA TYR A 208 -29.51 20.54 -105.95
C TYR A 208 -29.02 20.80 -104.52
N THR A 209 -28.82 19.73 -103.77
CA THR A 209 -28.13 19.77 -102.47
C THR A 209 -26.77 19.11 -102.64
N ASN A 210 -25.78 19.40 -101.78
CA ASN A 210 -24.49 18.72 -101.86
C ASN A 210 -24.62 17.20 -101.68
N LYS A 211 -25.58 16.74 -100.87
CA LYS A 211 -25.90 15.31 -100.71
C LYS A 211 -26.43 14.69 -102.01
N SER A 212 -27.30 15.40 -102.74
CA SER A 212 -27.87 14.93 -104.00
C SER A 212 -26.98 15.22 -105.22
N ASN A 213 -25.84 15.90 -105.06
CA ASN A 213 -24.91 16.27 -106.13
C ASN A 213 -23.87 15.17 -106.41
N THR A 214 -24.34 14.04 -106.91
CA THR A 214 -23.51 12.93 -107.36
C THR A 214 -22.94 13.18 -108.76
N SER A 215 -22.02 12.33 -109.22
CA SER A 215 -21.43 12.43 -110.57
C SER A 215 -22.40 12.18 -111.72
N LEU A 216 -23.69 11.96 -111.44
CA LEU A 216 -24.74 11.75 -112.43
C LEU A 216 -25.87 12.78 -112.31
N SER A 217 -25.75 13.78 -111.42
CA SER A 217 -26.87 14.66 -111.07
C SER A 217 -27.10 15.79 -112.07
N CYS A 218 -26.05 16.31 -112.71
CA CYS A 218 -26.17 17.39 -113.69
C CYS A 218 -26.29 16.84 -115.12
N SER A 219 -27.42 17.14 -115.76
CA SER A 219 -27.74 16.77 -117.15
C SER A 219 -27.03 17.62 -118.21
N PHE A 220 -26.39 18.73 -117.83
CA PHE A 220 -25.71 19.65 -118.75
C PHE A 220 -24.20 19.38 -118.85
N HIS A 221 -23.72 19.01 -120.05
CA HIS A 221 -22.30 18.78 -120.37
C HIS A 221 -21.88 19.44 -121.69
N PRO A 222 -21.17 20.59 -121.67
CA PRO A 222 -20.57 21.19 -122.86
C PRO A 222 -19.19 20.54 -123.11
N GLY A 223 -19.19 19.26 -123.45
CA GLY A 223 -17.99 18.50 -123.80
C GLY A 223 -18.21 17.77 -125.12
N ARG A 224 -17.21 17.80 -126.01
CA ARG A 224 -17.28 17.07 -127.29
C ARG A 224 -17.26 15.57 -126.98
N PHE A 225 -18.24 14.83 -127.49
CA PHE A 225 -18.28 13.38 -127.39
C PHE A 225 -17.00 12.78 -128.00
N VAL A 226 -16.27 11.99 -127.22
CA VAL A 226 -15.11 11.23 -127.72
C VAL A 226 -15.44 9.76 -127.57
N ALA A 227 -15.74 9.10 -128.68
CA ALA A 227 -15.74 7.64 -128.73
C ALA A 227 -14.30 7.16 -128.48
N ARG A 228 -14.03 6.62 -127.30
CA ARG A 228 -12.75 5.92 -127.06
C ARG A 228 -12.87 4.53 -127.68
N LYS A 229 -12.06 4.24 -128.71
CA LYS A 229 -11.84 2.87 -129.17
C LYS A 229 -10.96 2.15 -128.14
N TYR A 230 -11.42 0.96 -127.72
CA TYR A 230 -10.75 -0.16 -127.01
C TYR A 230 -9.37 0.06 -126.33
N PRO A 231 -9.12 -0.48 -125.11
CA PRO A 231 -9.83 -1.58 -124.44
C PRO A 231 -10.57 -1.17 -123.15
N LEU A 232 -11.46 -0.17 -123.24
CA LEU A 232 -12.46 0.10 -122.20
C LEU A 232 -13.81 0.29 -122.91
N GLU A 233 -14.59 -0.79 -123.01
CA GLU A 233 -15.95 -0.74 -123.54
C GLU A 233 -16.91 -0.09 -122.54
N GLY A 234 -17.54 1.00 -122.97
CA GLY A 234 -18.56 1.73 -122.21
C GLY A 234 -18.63 3.20 -122.62
N TYR A 235 -19.83 3.67 -122.99
CA TYR A 235 -20.08 5.06 -123.37
C TYR A 235 -19.82 5.99 -122.18
N GLN A 236 -18.75 6.79 -122.23
CA GLN A 236 -18.48 7.80 -121.21
C GLN A 236 -18.22 9.17 -121.84
N TRP A 237 -18.98 10.17 -121.38
CA TRP A 237 -18.83 11.56 -121.77
C TRP A 237 -17.59 12.17 -121.12
N SER A 238 -16.72 12.85 -121.90
CA SER A 238 -15.52 13.52 -121.37
C SER A 238 -15.73 15.03 -121.26
N CYS A 239 -15.67 15.57 -120.04
CA CYS A 239 -15.94 16.98 -119.73
C CYS A 239 -14.79 17.98 -119.94
N CYS A 240 -13.66 17.59 -120.52
CA CYS A 240 -12.52 18.50 -120.67
C CYS A 240 -12.03 18.53 -122.12
N GLN A 241 -11.94 19.75 -122.66
CA GLN A 241 -11.29 20.04 -123.93
C GLN A 241 -9.85 19.50 -123.88
N LYS A 242 -9.51 18.61 -124.85
CA LYS A 242 -8.28 17.80 -124.97
C LYS A 242 -7.19 18.10 -123.92
N ARG A 243 -6.99 17.18 -122.99
CA ARG A 243 -5.70 17.04 -122.28
C ARG A 243 -5.24 15.60 -122.38
N GLU A 244 -3.92 15.46 -122.47
CA GLU A 244 -3.14 14.27 -122.82
C GLU A 244 -3.62 13.00 -122.12
N LEU A 245 -3.44 11.85 -122.79
CA LEU A 245 -3.86 10.50 -122.37
C LEU A 245 -3.34 10.09 -120.97
N SER A 246 -2.37 10.81 -120.40
CA SER A 246 -1.85 10.62 -119.05
C SER A 246 -2.69 11.28 -117.94
N SER A 247 -3.71 12.07 -118.29
CA SER A 247 -4.54 12.80 -117.33
C SER A 247 -5.58 11.87 -116.67
N ARG A 248 -5.63 11.86 -115.34
CA ARG A 248 -6.70 11.16 -114.58
C ARG A 248 -8.10 11.68 -115.03
N PRO A 249 -9.14 10.82 -115.05
CA PRO A 249 -10.49 11.21 -115.45
C PRO A 249 -10.99 12.48 -114.74
N CYS A 250 -11.68 13.35 -115.48
CA CYS A 250 -12.30 14.57 -114.98
C CYS A 250 -13.25 14.24 -113.81
N LYS A 251 -12.81 14.52 -112.57
CA LYS A 251 -13.55 14.19 -111.34
C LYS A 251 -14.89 14.94 -111.19
N PHE A 252 -15.14 15.91 -112.06
CA PHE A 252 -16.30 16.79 -112.05
C PHE A 252 -17.34 16.45 -113.11
N ALA A 253 -17.18 15.34 -113.83
CA ALA A 253 -18.17 14.88 -114.79
C ALA A 253 -19.53 14.66 -114.09
N GLY A 254 -20.54 15.43 -114.49
CA GLY A 254 -21.95 15.22 -114.14
C GLY A 254 -22.34 15.73 -112.76
N ARG A 255 -21.51 16.56 -112.13
CA ARG A 255 -21.88 17.29 -110.91
C ARG A 255 -22.38 18.69 -111.26
N HIS A 256 -23.39 19.17 -110.55
CA HIS A 256 -23.83 20.55 -110.65
C HIS A 256 -22.71 21.49 -110.14
N ILE A 257 -22.53 22.61 -110.83
CA ILE A 257 -21.59 23.66 -110.45
C ILE A 257 -22.39 24.84 -109.91
N GLU A 258 -22.04 25.33 -108.72
CA GLU A 258 -22.75 26.42 -108.07
C GLU A 258 -22.63 27.73 -108.87
N SER A 259 -23.76 28.42 -109.06
CA SER A 259 -23.76 29.76 -109.67
C SER A 259 -23.20 30.79 -108.67
N LYS A 260 -22.23 31.61 -109.10
CA LYS A 260 -21.72 32.76 -108.33
C LYS A 260 -22.56 34.03 -108.52
N LEU A 261 -23.71 33.95 -109.21
CA LEU A 261 -24.59 35.10 -109.39
C LEU A 261 -25.40 35.31 -108.12
N LEU A 262 -24.87 36.22 -107.30
CA LEU A 262 -25.49 37.07 -106.27
C LEU A 262 -26.90 36.68 -105.79
N ASP A 263 -26.96 36.23 -104.54
CA ASP A 263 -27.60 36.99 -103.45
C ASP A 263 -26.73 36.85 -102.18
#